data_AF-A0A9P5QA02-F1
#
_entry.id   AF-A0A9P5QA02-F1
#
_cell.length_a   1.000
_cell.length_b   1.000
_cell.length_c   1.000
_cell.angle_alpha   90.00
_cell.angle_beta   90.00
_cell.angle_gamma   90.00
#
_symmetry.space_group_name_H-M   'P 1'
#
loop_
_entity.id
_entity.type
_entity.pdbx_description
1 polymer ?
#
loop_
_entity_poly.entity_id
_entity_poly.type
_entity_poly.pdbx_seq_one_letter_code
_entity_poly.pdbx_strand_id
1 'polypeptide(L)'
;MFESSVYDGVYRPFNVEQSFDDVQTYFLDEFARIHHEHRQTMSAVPLPWPLPDVLHKLVQKSSGYFIYASTVIKFIDDRNYRPTERLAIVMKVQTESDSAFEALDQLYISILSTALIAKQPQLIPMLCALSNFDLPPYFLDRLLGVENGESRLFLRGLHSVFEVPPEEQEKESLGPISAHHASFYDFLHDPKRSQNFYVGGLPDRMDLARSILRLYAHEFPEDYDWNTPYSRSPIIGWPHFIATLPPSAELLPLVQSVHLNYITELHKDSLKTMLTWMRKSHPAPEDVIQLWEDYEYFFFIEREAIPSPFLLAFSSFFA
;
A
#
# COMPACT_ATOMS: atom_id res chain seq x y z
N MET A 1 40.91 -17.73 -23.60
CA MET A 1 41.92 -16.88 -22.93
C MET A 1 41.30 -15.51 -22.73
N PHE A 2 40.64 -15.33 -21.58
CA PHE A 2 40.40 -14.06 -20.92
C PHE A 2 40.14 -14.45 -19.46
N GLU A 3 41.24 -14.68 -18.75
CA GLU A 3 41.24 -14.66 -17.29
C GLU A 3 40.93 -13.21 -16.88
N SER A 4 39.85 -13.01 -16.14
CA SER A 4 39.60 -11.77 -15.41
C SER A 4 39.93 -12.03 -13.95
N SER A 5 41.03 -11.47 -13.49
CA SER A 5 41.61 -11.63 -12.16
C SER A 5 41.19 -10.49 -11.24
N VAL A 6 39.91 -10.36 -10.90
CA VAL A 6 39.45 -9.44 -9.83
C VAL A 6 38.14 -9.92 -9.22
N TYR A 7 38.16 -11.01 -8.45
CA TYR A 7 37.16 -11.29 -7.40
C TYR A 7 37.80 -12.14 -6.31
N ASP A 8 38.59 -11.49 -5.46
CA ASP A 8 39.00 -12.05 -4.15
C ASP A 8 37.97 -11.61 -3.09
N GLY A 9 36.70 -11.88 -3.40
CA GLY A 9 35.56 -11.63 -2.53
C GLY A 9 35.13 -12.95 -1.95
N VAL A 10 35.37 -13.13 -0.65
CA VAL A 10 34.96 -14.30 0.14
C VAL A 10 33.48 -14.60 -0.15
N TYR A 11 33.23 -15.57 -1.02
CA TYR A 11 31.94 -16.26 -1.08
C TYR A 11 31.82 -16.97 0.27
N ARG A 12 31.21 -16.32 1.26
CA ARG A 12 30.65 -17.05 2.39
C ARG A 12 29.41 -17.73 1.82
N PRO A 13 29.41 -19.06 1.56
CA PRO A 13 28.18 -19.73 1.23
C PRO A 13 27.16 -19.40 2.31
N PHE A 14 25.93 -19.10 1.91
CA PHE A 14 24.83 -18.82 2.83
C PHE A 14 24.74 -20.01 3.78
N ASN A 15 25.22 -19.84 5.02
CA ASN A 15 25.26 -20.94 5.98
C ASN A 15 23.86 -21.09 6.54
N VAL A 16 23.13 -22.07 6.03
CA VAL A 16 21.74 -22.33 6.41
C VAL A 16 21.63 -22.60 7.91
N GLU A 17 22.62 -23.25 8.54
CA GLU A 17 22.59 -23.45 10.00
C GLU A 17 22.68 -22.11 10.74
N GLN A 18 23.54 -21.21 10.27
CA GLN A 18 23.71 -19.89 10.88
C GLN A 18 22.44 -19.03 10.76
N SER A 19 21.68 -19.11 9.66
CA SER A 19 20.44 -18.35 9.54
C SER A 19 19.35 -18.83 10.50
N PHE A 20 19.30 -20.14 10.81
CA PHE A 20 18.38 -20.67 11.80
C PHE A 20 18.79 -20.25 13.22
N ASP A 21 20.09 -20.29 13.54
CA ASP A 21 20.62 -19.83 14.83
C ASP A 21 20.39 -18.32 15.04
N ASP A 22 20.58 -17.51 14.00
CA ASP A 22 20.33 -16.07 14.03
C ASP A 22 18.85 -15.76 14.26
N VAL A 23 17.94 -16.47 13.59
CA VAL A 23 16.48 -16.34 13.81
C VAL A 23 16.08 -16.82 15.20
N GLN A 24 16.67 -17.91 15.71
CA GLN A 24 16.41 -18.39 17.05
C GLN A 24 16.83 -17.35 18.10
N THR A 25 18.01 -16.77 17.95
CA THR A 25 18.53 -15.70 18.81
C THR A 25 17.60 -14.49 18.78
N TYR A 26 17.21 -14.05 17.59
CA TYR A 26 16.25 -12.96 17.40
C TYR A 26 14.92 -13.22 18.12
N PHE A 27 14.33 -14.41 17.96
CA PHE A 27 13.09 -14.75 18.66
C PHE A 27 13.26 -14.76 20.18
N LEU A 28 14.35 -15.32 20.71
CA LEU A 28 14.60 -15.35 22.15
C LEU A 28 14.64 -13.93 22.73
N ASP A 29 15.40 -13.04 22.09
CA ASP A 29 15.55 -11.65 22.51
C ASP A 29 14.22 -10.89 22.44
N GLU A 30 13.48 -11.03 21.33
CA GLU A 30 12.21 -10.33 21.14
C GLU A 30 11.09 -10.87 22.03
N PHE A 31 11.01 -12.18 22.28
CA PHE A 31 10.03 -12.72 23.21
C PHE A 31 10.31 -12.33 24.66
N ALA A 32 11.59 -12.25 25.06
CA ALA A 32 11.97 -11.70 26.35
C ALA A 32 11.59 -10.22 26.47
N ARG A 33 11.82 -9.43 25.41
CA ARG A 33 11.39 -8.02 25.33
C ARG A 33 9.87 -7.88 25.46
N ILE A 34 9.09 -8.63 24.67
CA ILE A 34 7.62 -8.62 24.71
C ILE A 34 7.12 -9.00 26.11
N HIS A 35 7.66 -10.06 26.72
CA HIS A 35 7.28 -10.45 28.09
C HIS A 35 7.50 -9.30 29.09
N HIS A 36 8.61 -8.59 28.96
CA HIS A 36 8.96 -7.45 29.80
C HIS A 36 8.08 -6.20 29.55
N GLU A 37 7.82 -5.85 28.31
CA GLU A 37 7.04 -4.66 27.95
C GLU A 37 5.54 -4.86 28.21
N HIS A 38 5.03 -6.08 28.03
CA HIS A 38 3.63 -6.45 28.28
C HIS A 38 3.38 -6.97 29.70
N ARG A 39 4.19 -6.54 30.69
CA ARG A 39 4.11 -7.01 32.09
C ARG A 39 2.70 -6.96 32.69
N GLN A 40 1.86 -6.03 32.27
CA GLN A 40 0.48 -5.91 32.74
C GLN A 40 -0.40 -7.11 32.36
N THR A 41 -0.17 -7.71 31.19
CA THR A 41 -0.92 -8.87 30.69
C THR A 41 -0.14 -10.19 30.82
N MET A 42 1.18 -10.12 30.99
CA MET A 42 2.10 -11.26 31.01
C MET A 42 2.64 -11.62 32.40
N SER A 43 2.29 -10.89 33.47
CA SER A 43 2.82 -11.12 34.83
C SER A 43 2.59 -12.52 35.39
N ALA A 44 1.50 -13.19 34.98
CA ALA A 44 1.17 -14.56 35.38
C ALA A 44 1.76 -15.63 34.45
N VAL A 45 2.42 -15.24 33.35
CA VAL A 45 3.02 -16.17 32.37
C VAL A 45 4.47 -16.44 32.78
N PRO A 46 4.84 -17.69 33.10
CA PRO A 46 6.19 -18.01 33.54
C PRO A 46 7.22 -17.91 32.40
N LEU A 47 8.46 -17.57 32.76
CA LEU A 47 9.62 -17.67 31.87
C LEU A 47 10.22 -19.10 31.90
N PRO A 48 10.84 -19.58 30.80
CA PRO A 48 10.94 -18.91 29.51
C PRO A 48 9.59 -18.86 28.79
N TRP A 49 9.33 -17.75 28.12
CA TRP A 49 8.18 -17.59 27.24
C TRP A 49 8.67 -17.19 25.84
N PRO A 50 8.20 -17.85 24.78
CA PRO A 50 7.37 -19.05 24.78
C PRO A 50 8.14 -20.29 25.25
N LEU A 51 7.44 -21.43 25.38
CA LEU A 51 8.09 -22.71 25.67
C LEU A 51 9.08 -23.10 24.55
N PRO A 52 10.17 -23.82 24.87
CA PRO A 52 11.19 -24.20 23.88
C PRO A 52 10.64 -24.91 22.62
N ASP A 53 9.65 -25.78 22.77
CA ASP A 53 9.04 -26.48 21.63
C ASP A 53 8.28 -25.54 20.69
N VAL A 54 7.67 -24.49 21.25
CA VAL A 54 6.96 -23.47 20.47
C VAL A 54 7.97 -22.60 19.73
N LEU A 55 9.03 -22.18 20.42
CA LEU A 55 10.15 -21.44 19.82
C LEU A 55 10.76 -22.23 18.65
N HIS A 56 11.09 -23.50 18.86
CA HIS A 56 11.66 -24.37 17.83
C HIS A 56 10.75 -24.46 16.60
N LYS A 57 9.43 -24.61 16.78
CA LYS A 57 8.47 -24.60 15.67
C LYS A 57 8.46 -23.29 14.89
N LEU A 58 8.56 -22.14 15.57
CA LEU A 58 8.63 -20.84 14.90
C LEU A 58 9.93 -20.68 14.11
N VAL A 59 11.05 -21.14 14.65
CA VAL A 59 12.36 -21.15 13.94
C VAL A 59 12.26 -22.02 12.69
N GLN A 60 11.73 -23.24 12.79
CA GLN A 60 11.57 -24.11 11.62
C GLN A 60 10.65 -23.50 10.56
N LYS A 61 9.50 -22.95 10.94
CA LYS A 61 8.57 -22.28 10.02
C LYS A 61 9.18 -21.07 9.32
N SER A 62 10.18 -20.43 9.92
CA SER A 62 10.87 -19.31 9.28
C SER A 62 11.77 -19.76 8.12
N SER A 63 12.16 -21.03 8.07
CA SER A 63 13.23 -21.57 7.22
C SER A 63 14.50 -20.69 7.17
N GLY A 64 14.81 -20.01 8.28
CA GLY A 64 15.94 -19.07 8.39
C GLY A 64 15.69 -17.67 7.81
N TYR A 65 14.47 -17.34 7.39
CA TYR A 65 14.11 -16.04 6.84
C TYR A 65 13.59 -15.08 7.93
N PHE A 66 14.30 -13.98 8.12
CA PHE A 66 13.95 -12.93 9.09
C PHE A 66 12.60 -12.27 8.83
N ILE A 67 12.11 -12.24 7.60
CA ILE A 67 10.81 -11.63 7.29
C ILE A 67 9.66 -12.36 8.01
N TYR A 68 9.71 -13.69 8.07
CA TYR A 68 8.72 -14.46 8.81
C TYR A 68 8.82 -14.14 10.30
N ALA A 69 10.05 -14.16 10.83
CA ALA A 69 10.29 -13.92 12.24
C ALA A 69 9.86 -12.52 12.69
N SER A 70 10.23 -11.48 11.93
CA SER A 70 9.87 -10.10 12.24
C SER A 70 8.37 -9.84 12.11
N THR A 71 7.70 -10.45 11.12
CA THR A 71 6.24 -10.35 10.99
C THR A 71 5.52 -11.01 12.17
N VAL A 72 5.99 -12.18 12.63
CA VAL A 72 5.46 -12.85 13.83
C VAL A 72 5.65 -11.99 15.07
N ILE A 73 6.86 -11.48 15.29
CA ILE A 73 7.16 -10.64 16.45
C ILE A 73 6.29 -9.39 16.45
N LYS A 74 6.22 -8.67 15.32
CA LYS A 74 5.36 -7.48 15.21
C LYS A 74 3.91 -7.82 15.50
N PHE A 75 3.36 -8.90 14.95
CA PHE A 75 1.96 -9.30 15.18
C PHE A 75 1.67 -9.66 16.65
N ILE A 76 2.64 -10.23 17.36
CA ILE A 76 2.51 -10.59 18.78
C ILE A 76 2.68 -9.36 19.67
N ASP A 77 3.55 -8.42 19.30
CA ASP A 77 3.84 -7.18 20.02
C ASP A 77 2.78 -6.08 19.79
N ASP A 78 1.52 -6.48 19.65
CA ASP A 78 0.40 -5.55 19.53
C ASP A 78 -0.07 -5.13 20.93
N ARG A 79 0.08 -3.84 21.25
CA ARG A 79 -0.34 -3.26 22.55
C ARG A 79 -1.83 -3.44 22.86
N ASN A 80 -2.64 -3.80 21.88
CA ASN A 80 -4.10 -3.88 22.00
C ASN A 80 -4.59 -5.30 22.26
N TYR A 81 -3.70 -6.29 22.23
CA TYR A 81 -4.03 -7.70 22.38
C TYR A 81 -3.08 -8.35 23.38
N ARG A 82 -3.46 -9.53 23.89
CA ARG A 82 -2.54 -10.30 24.72
C ARG A 82 -1.51 -11.03 23.84
N PRO A 83 -0.21 -10.95 24.15
CA PRO A 83 0.81 -11.67 23.39
C PRO A 83 0.56 -13.18 23.34
N THR A 84 0.01 -13.77 24.40
CA THR A 84 -0.35 -15.20 24.44
C THR A 84 -1.46 -15.57 23.46
N GLU A 85 -2.47 -14.72 23.29
CA GLU A 85 -3.57 -14.93 22.35
C GLU A 85 -3.08 -14.81 20.90
N ARG A 86 -2.24 -13.80 20.61
CA ARG A 86 -1.62 -13.61 19.29
C ARG A 86 -0.68 -14.76 18.93
N LEU A 87 0.15 -15.20 19.86
CA LEU A 87 1.01 -16.37 19.68
C LEU A 87 0.18 -17.62 19.36
N ALA A 88 -0.95 -17.82 20.06
CA ALA A 88 -1.83 -18.95 19.77
C ALA A 88 -2.43 -18.90 18.36
N ILE A 89 -2.71 -17.71 17.81
CA ILE A 89 -3.14 -17.54 16.41
C ILE A 89 -2.03 -17.95 15.45
N VAL A 90 -0.79 -17.48 15.64
CA VAL A 90 0.37 -17.85 14.81
C VAL A 90 0.61 -19.36 14.84
N MET A 91 0.43 -20.00 15.99
CA MET A 91 0.63 -21.44 16.15
C MET A 91 -0.47 -22.29 15.52
N LYS A 92 -1.68 -21.74 15.32
CA LYS A 92 -2.78 -22.42 14.61
C LYS A 92 -2.62 -22.42 13.10
N VAL A 93 -1.75 -21.58 12.55
CA VAL A 93 -1.46 -21.53 11.12
C VAL A 93 -0.85 -22.88 10.70
N GLN A 94 -1.57 -23.63 9.87
CA GLN A 94 -1.10 -24.90 9.32
C GLN A 94 -0.41 -24.63 7.98
N THR A 95 0.70 -25.33 7.74
CA THR A 95 1.41 -25.33 6.46
C THR A 95 1.57 -26.79 6.04
N GLU A 96 1.37 -27.09 4.76
CA GLU A 96 1.55 -28.45 4.24
C GLU A 96 3.02 -28.73 3.91
N SER A 97 3.82 -27.67 3.73
CA SER A 97 5.27 -27.76 3.54
C SER A 97 6.07 -26.96 4.57
N ASP A 98 7.37 -27.27 4.64
CA ASP A 98 8.38 -26.53 5.40
C ASP A 98 8.93 -25.33 4.60
N SER A 99 8.24 -24.89 3.54
CA SER A 99 8.63 -23.71 2.76
C SER A 99 8.29 -22.42 3.52
N ALA A 100 9.30 -21.58 3.79
CA ALA A 100 9.10 -20.27 4.40
C ALA A 100 8.15 -19.36 3.62
N PHE A 101 8.12 -19.46 2.29
CA PHE A 101 7.20 -18.63 1.49
C PHE A 101 5.74 -19.06 1.71
N GLU A 102 5.48 -20.36 1.84
CA GLU A 102 4.14 -20.85 2.18
C GLU A 102 3.78 -20.46 3.62
N ALA A 103 4.71 -20.62 4.57
CA ALA A 103 4.49 -20.22 5.96
C ALA A 103 4.22 -18.71 6.10
N LEU A 104 4.92 -17.88 5.32
CA LEU A 104 4.70 -16.44 5.27
C LEU A 104 3.35 -16.09 4.65
N ASP A 105 2.96 -16.73 3.55
CA ASP A 105 1.66 -16.51 2.91
C ASP A 105 0.51 -16.87 3.85
N GLN A 106 0.62 -18.00 4.55
CA GLN A 106 -0.38 -18.40 5.54
C GLN A 106 -0.41 -17.47 6.75
N LEU A 107 0.74 -16.91 7.15
CA LEU A 107 0.80 -15.88 8.19
C LEU A 107 0.09 -14.60 7.74
N TYR A 108 0.32 -14.12 6.51
CA TYR A 108 -0.39 -12.97 5.94
C TYR A 108 -1.90 -13.21 5.87
N ILE A 109 -2.35 -14.38 5.41
CA ILE A 109 -3.77 -14.77 5.40
C ILE A 109 -4.36 -14.72 6.82
N SER A 110 -3.65 -15.24 7.81
CA SER A 110 -4.10 -15.26 9.21
C SER A 110 -4.22 -13.85 9.80
N ILE A 111 -3.25 -12.97 9.53
CA ILE A 111 -3.27 -11.57 9.93
C ILE A 111 -4.46 -10.84 9.30
N LEU A 112 -4.61 -10.95 7.98
CA LEU A 112 -5.70 -10.32 7.23
C LEU A 112 -7.08 -10.85 7.64
N SER A 113 -7.20 -12.15 7.90
CA SER A 113 -8.45 -12.77 8.37
C SER A 113 -8.85 -12.26 9.75
N THR A 114 -7.86 -12.06 10.64
CA THR A 114 -8.10 -11.48 11.96
C THR A 114 -8.59 -10.03 11.85
N ALA A 115 -8.04 -9.25 10.92
CA ALA A 115 -8.50 -7.89 10.64
C ALA A 115 -9.88 -7.85 9.96
N LEU A 116 -10.15 -8.77 9.03
CA LEU A 116 -11.41 -8.86 8.29
C LEU A 116 -12.59 -9.11 9.23
N ILE A 117 -12.44 -9.98 10.24
CA ILE A 117 -13.49 -10.22 11.25
C ILE A 117 -13.95 -8.92 11.93
N ALA A 118 -13.06 -7.94 12.09
CA ALA A 118 -13.37 -6.69 12.78
C ALA A 118 -14.09 -5.65 11.92
N LYS A 119 -13.81 -5.54 10.61
CA LYS A 119 -14.36 -4.45 9.76
C LYS A 119 -14.40 -4.78 8.24
N GLN A 120 -15.49 -5.38 7.75
CA GLN A 120 -15.48 -6.12 6.48
C GLN A 120 -15.55 -5.37 5.13
N PRO A 121 -16.28 -4.26 4.92
CA PRO A 121 -16.47 -3.79 3.54
C PRO A 121 -15.27 -3.05 2.94
N GLN A 122 -14.41 -2.44 3.76
CA GLN A 122 -13.37 -1.52 3.28
C GLN A 122 -11.97 -2.11 3.19
N LEU A 123 -11.76 -3.36 3.65
CA LEU A 123 -10.43 -3.95 3.67
C LEU A 123 -9.86 -4.12 2.25
N ILE A 124 -10.62 -4.74 1.34
CA ILE A 124 -10.14 -4.98 -0.04
C ILE A 124 -9.91 -3.66 -0.80
N PRO A 125 -10.83 -2.68 -0.80
CA PRO A 125 -10.56 -1.37 -1.40
C PRO A 125 -9.30 -0.69 -0.86
N MET A 126 -9.08 -0.76 0.46
CA MET A 126 -7.91 -0.18 1.11
C MET A 126 -6.61 -0.88 0.70
N LEU A 127 -6.59 -2.21 0.72
CA LEU A 127 -5.44 -2.99 0.27
C LEU A 127 -5.14 -2.74 -1.21
N CYS A 128 -6.16 -2.64 -2.06
CA CYS A 128 -6.01 -2.32 -3.47
C CYS A 128 -5.41 -0.92 -3.68
N ALA A 129 -5.87 0.08 -2.92
CA ALA A 129 -5.31 1.43 -2.99
C ALA A 129 -3.83 1.45 -2.57
N LEU A 130 -3.51 0.85 -1.41
CA LEU A 130 -2.15 0.80 -0.86
C LEU A 130 -1.19 -0.06 -1.67
N SER A 131 -1.69 -1.05 -2.40
CA SER A 131 -0.85 -1.89 -3.28
C SER A 131 -0.48 -1.20 -4.59
N ASN A 132 -1.19 -0.12 -4.96
CA ASN A 132 -0.97 0.62 -6.20
C ASN A 132 -0.37 2.00 -5.98
N PHE A 133 -0.54 2.59 -4.79
CA PHE A 133 -0.16 3.97 -4.51
C PHE A 133 0.41 4.15 -3.09
N ASP A 134 1.40 5.02 -2.99
CA ASP A 134 1.95 5.50 -1.73
C ASP A 134 1.02 6.57 -1.16
N LEU A 135 0.14 6.19 -0.24
CA LEU A 135 -0.92 7.05 0.28
C LEU A 135 -0.72 7.39 1.75
N PRO A 136 -0.80 8.66 2.17
CA PRO A 136 -0.91 8.99 3.58
C PRO A 136 -2.31 8.63 4.11
N PRO A 137 -2.46 8.35 5.42
CA PRO A 137 -3.73 7.87 6.00
C PRO A 137 -4.94 8.77 5.71
N TYR A 138 -4.80 10.09 5.91
CA TYR A 138 -5.89 11.04 5.67
C TYR A 138 -6.37 11.05 4.21
N PHE A 139 -5.48 10.76 3.25
CA PHE A 139 -5.83 10.71 1.84
C PHE A 139 -6.53 9.41 1.50
N LEU A 140 -6.11 8.31 2.12
CA LEU A 140 -6.79 7.02 1.99
C LEU A 140 -8.24 7.11 2.50
N ASP A 141 -8.49 7.84 3.59
CA ASP A 141 -9.85 8.07 4.08
C ASP A 141 -10.73 8.78 3.04
N ARG A 142 -10.21 9.88 2.47
CA ARG A 142 -10.88 10.64 1.41
C ARG A 142 -11.13 9.79 0.17
N LEU A 143 -10.11 9.07 -0.30
CA LEU A 143 -10.22 8.20 -1.47
C LEU A 143 -11.33 7.14 -1.29
N LEU A 144 -11.49 6.59 -0.09
CA LEU A 144 -12.50 5.58 0.20
C LEU A 144 -13.85 6.16 0.64
N GLY A 145 -13.96 7.49 0.78
CA GLY A 145 -15.16 8.16 1.27
C GLY A 145 -15.55 7.75 2.70
N VAL A 146 -14.56 7.49 3.56
CA VAL A 146 -14.76 7.15 4.98
C VAL A 146 -14.44 8.32 5.90
N GLU A 147 -14.85 8.24 7.16
CA GLU A 147 -14.57 9.27 8.15
C GLU A 147 -13.06 9.41 8.39
N ASN A 148 -12.60 10.63 8.65
CA ASN A 148 -11.20 10.90 8.94
C ASN A 148 -10.72 10.08 10.16
N GLY A 149 -9.58 9.40 10.02
CA GLY A 149 -9.02 8.52 11.04
C GLY A 149 -9.48 7.06 10.93
N GLU A 150 -10.46 6.73 10.09
CA GLU A 150 -10.91 5.35 9.92
C GLU A 150 -9.76 4.46 9.43
N SER A 151 -9.03 4.85 8.38
CA SER A 151 -7.88 4.11 7.84
C SER A 151 -6.86 3.77 8.93
N ARG A 152 -6.56 4.71 9.83
CA ARG A 152 -5.66 4.48 10.97
C ARG A 152 -6.22 3.40 11.90
N LEU A 153 -7.51 3.47 12.23
CA LEU A 153 -8.18 2.47 13.07
C LEU A 153 -8.19 1.08 12.41
N PHE A 154 -8.39 1.01 11.09
CA PHE A 154 -8.29 -0.23 10.33
C PHE A 154 -6.86 -0.79 10.35
N LEU A 155 -5.89 0.03 9.96
CA LEU A 155 -4.49 -0.37 9.81
C LEU A 155 -3.81 -0.69 11.15
N ARG A 156 -4.36 -0.24 12.29
CA ARG A 156 -3.93 -0.68 13.62
C ARG A 156 -3.92 -2.21 13.76
N GLY A 157 -4.92 -2.88 13.19
CA GLY A 157 -4.99 -4.35 13.17
C GLY A 157 -3.98 -5.02 12.23
N LEU A 158 -3.32 -4.23 11.37
CA LEU A 158 -2.37 -4.64 10.34
C LEU A 158 -0.96 -4.07 10.56
N HIS A 159 -0.66 -3.54 11.75
CA HIS A 159 0.65 -2.96 12.08
C HIS A 159 1.84 -3.93 11.91
N SER A 160 1.57 -5.25 11.88
CA SER A 160 2.58 -6.26 11.62
C SER A 160 3.02 -6.36 10.16
N VAL A 161 2.20 -5.84 9.23
CA VAL A 161 2.48 -5.82 7.79
C VAL A 161 2.63 -4.41 7.24
N PHE A 162 1.97 -3.41 7.85
CA PHE A 162 2.08 -2.00 7.49
C PHE A 162 2.74 -1.15 8.57
N GLU A 163 3.53 -0.18 8.13
CA GLU A 163 3.94 0.97 8.91
C GLU A 163 2.99 2.14 8.62
N VAL A 164 2.43 2.72 9.68
CA VAL A 164 1.53 3.87 9.59
C VAL A 164 2.22 5.06 10.26
N PRO A 165 2.47 6.16 9.53
CA PRO A 165 3.11 7.34 10.08
C PRO A 165 2.34 7.93 11.29
N PRO A 166 3.03 8.41 12.33
CA PRO A 166 2.39 8.97 13.53
C PRO A 166 1.57 10.22 13.24
N GLU A 167 0.58 10.50 14.09
CA GLU A 167 -0.36 11.62 13.97
C GLU A 167 0.27 12.98 14.35
N GLU A 168 1.25 12.99 15.26
CA GLU A 168 1.84 14.22 15.85
C GLU A 168 2.63 15.09 14.86
N GLN A 169 2.61 14.74 13.59
CA GLN A 169 3.23 15.48 12.51
C GLN A 169 2.25 15.68 11.34
N GLU A 170 0.93 15.70 11.50
CA GLU A 170 0.02 15.90 10.35
C GLU A 170 0.19 17.24 9.60
N LYS A 171 0.94 18.19 10.18
CA LYS A 171 1.37 19.42 9.49
C LYS A 171 2.77 19.34 8.84
N GLU A 172 3.52 18.25 9.01
CA GLU A 172 4.91 18.13 8.52
C GLU A 172 5.32 16.71 8.05
N SER A 173 4.55 15.68 8.38
CA SER A 173 4.74 14.26 8.03
C SER A 173 3.61 13.80 7.13
N LEU A 174 3.84 14.04 5.85
CA LEU A 174 3.07 13.54 4.72
C LEU A 174 3.54 12.14 4.29
N GLY A 175 4.15 11.36 5.20
CA GLY A 175 4.68 10.05 4.88
C GLY A 175 3.58 9.10 4.36
N PRO A 176 3.88 8.24 3.38
CA PRO A 176 2.93 7.23 2.95
C PRO A 176 2.83 6.09 3.97
N ILE A 177 1.70 5.41 3.96
CA ILE A 177 1.57 4.07 4.53
C ILE A 177 2.39 3.12 3.66
N SER A 178 3.26 2.32 4.26
CA SER A 178 4.12 1.40 3.53
C SER A 178 4.12 0.02 4.17
N ALA A 179 4.22 -1.03 3.35
CA ALA A 179 4.43 -2.37 3.88
C ALA A 179 5.83 -2.49 4.49
N HIS A 180 5.98 -3.23 5.60
CA HIS A 180 7.28 -3.52 6.20
C HIS A 180 8.22 -4.28 5.26
N HIS A 181 7.67 -4.94 4.23
CA HIS A 181 8.42 -5.64 3.21
C HIS A 181 7.64 -5.78 1.90
N ALA A 182 8.34 -5.70 0.75
CA ALA A 182 7.75 -5.77 -0.59
C ALA A 182 6.98 -7.09 -0.86
N SER A 183 7.39 -8.20 -0.26
CA SER A 183 6.73 -9.50 -0.41
C SER A 183 5.25 -9.52 0.01
N PHE A 184 4.81 -8.55 0.82
CA PHE A 184 3.40 -8.39 1.15
C PHE A 184 2.62 -7.86 -0.06
N TYR A 185 3.16 -6.88 -0.79
CA TYR A 185 2.57 -6.44 -2.05
C TYR A 185 2.64 -7.53 -3.13
N ASP A 186 3.74 -8.30 -3.19
CA ASP A 186 3.84 -9.45 -4.10
C ASP A 186 2.78 -10.52 -3.77
N PHE A 187 2.49 -10.73 -2.48
CA PHE A 187 1.43 -11.63 -2.02
C PHE A 187 0.06 -11.15 -2.49
N LEU A 188 -0.27 -9.87 -2.27
CA LEU A 188 -1.57 -9.28 -2.66
C LEU A 188 -1.85 -9.33 -4.17
N HIS A 189 -0.79 -9.34 -5.00
CA HIS A 189 -0.89 -9.42 -6.45
C HIS A 189 -0.78 -10.84 -7.02
N ASP A 190 -0.62 -11.87 -6.19
CA ASP A 190 -0.66 -13.27 -6.62
C ASP A 190 -1.96 -13.93 -6.13
N PRO A 191 -2.89 -14.28 -7.04
CA PRO A 191 -4.18 -14.85 -6.66
C PRO A 191 -4.06 -16.25 -6.02
N LYS A 192 -2.97 -16.99 -6.29
CA LYS A 192 -2.75 -18.30 -5.67
C LYS A 192 -2.30 -18.15 -4.22
N ARG A 193 -1.52 -17.11 -3.93
CA ARG A 193 -0.98 -16.82 -2.59
C ARG A 193 -2.02 -16.13 -1.72
N SER A 194 -2.65 -15.07 -2.21
CA SER A 194 -3.56 -14.22 -1.42
C SER A 194 -5.01 -14.68 -1.35
N GLN A 195 -5.44 -15.57 -2.25
CA GLN A 195 -6.79 -16.14 -2.25
C GLN A 195 -7.88 -15.05 -2.19
N ASN A 196 -8.68 -15.02 -1.13
CA ASN A 196 -9.76 -14.05 -0.92
C ASN A 196 -9.27 -12.61 -0.69
N PHE A 197 -7.96 -12.41 -0.53
CA PHE A 197 -7.32 -11.09 -0.34
C PHE A 197 -6.62 -10.58 -1.60
N TYR A 198 -6.81 -11.23 -2.75
CA TYR A 198 -6.24 -10.80 -4.01
C TYR A 198 -6.83 -9.45 -4.45
N VAL A 199 -5.97 -8.47 -4.77
CA VAL A 199 -6.39 -7.10 -5.15
C VAL A 199 -6.08 -6.75 -6.61
N GLY A 200 -5.54 -7.70 -7.39
CA GLY A 200 -5.27 -7.52 -8.81
C GLY A 200 -6.48 -7.77 -9.72
N GLY A 201 -7.65 -8.06 -9.15
CA GLY A 201 -8.89 -8.30 -9.87
C GLY A 201 -9.33 -7.07 -10.67
N LEU A 202 -9.90 -7.30 -11.86
CA LEU A 202 -10.47 -6.20 -12.64
C LEU A 202 -11.57 -5.45 -11.85
N PRO A 203 -12.49 -6.11 -11.13
CA PRO A 203 -13.49 -5.40 -10.33
C PRO A 203 -12.85 -4.43 -9.30
N ASP A 204 -11.94 -4.92 -8.46
CA ASP A 204 -11.31 -4.10 -7.41
C ASP A 204 -10.56 -2.89 -7.99
N ARG A 205 -9.87 -3.10 -9.11
CA ARG A 205 -9.12 -2.03 -9.78
C ARG A 205 -10.04 -1.03 -10.50
N MET A 206 -11.17 -1.48 -11.04
CA MET A 206 -12.19 -0.60 -11.61
C MET A 206 -12.87 0.24 -10.52
N ASP A 207 -13.16 -0.38 -9.37
CA ASP A 207 -13.69 0.31 -8.19
C ASP A 207 -12.73 1.38 -7.68
N LEU A 208 -11.43 1.05 -7.58
CA LEU A 208 -10.39 2.01 -7.24
C LEU A 208 -10.31 3.16 -8.26
N ALA A 209 -10.35 2.87 -9.57
CA ALA A 209 -10.36 3.92 -10.60
C ALA A 209 -11.57 4.84 -10.49
N ARG A 210 -12.76 4.29 -10.18
CA ARG A 210 -13.95 5.10 -9.93
C ARG A 210 -13.76 6.03 -8.73
N SER A 211 -13.23 5.52 -7.62
CA SER A 211 -12.97 6.33 -6.42
C SER A 211 -11.97 7.44 -6.68
N ILE A 212 -10.87 7.13 -7.39
CA ILE A 212 -9.86 8.11 -7.84
C ILE A 212 -10.52 9.20 -8.68
N LEU A 213 -11.24 8.84 -9.74
CA LEU A 213 -11.83 9.85 -10.64
C LEU A 213 -12.89 10.70 -9.94
N ARG A 214 -13.71 10.11 -9.06
CA ARG A 214 -14.70 10.85 -8.25
C ARG A 214 -14.03 11.87 -7.34
N LEU A 215 -12.92 11.49 -6.71
CA LEU A 215 -12.13 12.38 -5.87
C LEU A 215 -11.67 13.62 -6.67
N TYR A 216 -11.12 13.41 -7.87
CA TYR A 216 -10.67 14.50 -8.74
C TYR A 216 -11.81 15.27 -9.42
N ALA A 217 -13.04 14.75 -9.39
CA ALA A 217 -14.21 15.41 -9.95
C ALA A 217 -14.97 16.28 -8.94
N HIS A 218 -14.97 15.92 -7.65
CA HIS A 218 -15.94 16.48 -6.68
C HIS A 218 -15.36 17.04 -5.38
N GLU A 219 -14.11 16.75 -5.01
CA GLU A 219 -13.66 16.93 -3.61
C GLU A 219 -12.82 18.19 -3.31
N PHE A 220 -12.95 19.31 -4.04
CA PHE A 220 -12.26 20.54 -3.61
C PHE A 220 -13.13 21.81 -3.62
N PRO A 221 -13.20 22.54 -2.48
CA PRO A 221 -13.85 23.85 -2.43
C PRO A 221 -13.11 24.86 -3.31
N GLU A 222 -13.86 25.78 -3.90
CA GLU A 222 -13.38 26.88 -4.77
C GLU A 222 -12.28 27.75 -4.11
N ASP A 223 -12.14 27.70 -2.78
CA ASP A 223 -11.18 28.45 -1.97
C ASP A 223 -9.85 27.72 -1.69
N TYR A 224 -9.57 26.60 -2.36
CA TYR A 224 -8.38 25.78 -2.09
C TYR A 224 -7.07 26.40 -2.62
N ASP A 225 -6.13 26.70 -1.72
CA ASP A 225 -4.81 27.26 -2.08
C ASP A 225 -3.87 26.19 -2.66
N TRP A 226 -3.76 26.22 -3.98
CA TRP A 226 -2.88 25.40 -4.82
C TRP A 226 -1.39 25.60 -4.53
N ASN A 227 -0.99 26.62 -3.75
CA ASN A 227 0.41 26.85 -3.37
C ASN A 227 0.84 26.14 -2.09
N THR A 228 -0.08 25.51 -1.36
CA THR A 228 0.30 24.80 -0.13
C THR A 228 0.97 23.46 -0.46
N PRO A 229 1.97 22.97 0.30
CA PRO A 229 2.58 21.65 0.06
C PRO A 229 1.57 20.48 0.04
N TYR A 230 0.40 20.69 0.64
CA TYR A 230 -0.73 19.75 0.72
C TYR A 230 -1.59 19.69 -0.55
N SER A 231 -1.41 20.64 -1.49
CA SER A 231 -2.19 20.73 -2.72
C SER A 231 -1.79 19.73 -3.78
N ARG A 232 -0.55 19.22 -3.71
CA ARG A 232 -0.07 18.22 -4.66
C ARG A 232 -0.81 16.91 -4.44
N SER A 233 -1.45 16.45 -5.50
CA SER A 233 -2.07 15.13 -5.58
C SER A 233 -1.06 14.03 -5.19
N PRO A 234 -1.29 13.26 -4.11
CA PRO A 234 -0.40 12.15 -3.76
C PRO A 234 -0.52 10.97 -4.73
N ILE A 235 -1.58 10.91 -5.56
CA ILE A 235 -1.72 9.87 -6.59
C ILE A 235 -1.11 10.32 -7.92
N ILE A 236 0.19 10.57 -7.97
CA ILE A 236 0.85 11.05 -9.22
C ILE A 236 0.66 10.04 -10.38
N GLY A 237 0.59 8.74 -10.08
CA GLY A 237 0.49 7.66 -11.06
C GLY A 237 -0.92 7.33 -11.57
N TRP A 238 -1.98 8.05 -11.14
CA TRP A 238 -3.36 7.67 -11.49
C TRP A 238 -3.64 7.56 -13.00
N PRO A 239 -3.09 8.41 -13.90
CA PRO A 239 -3.37 8.31 -15.33
C PRO A 239 -2.82 7.01 -15.93
N HIS A 240 -1.62 6.61 -15.49
CA HIS A 240 -1.00 5.36 -15.91
C HIS A 240 -1.79 4.17 -15.37
N PHE A 241 -2.23 4.22 -14.11
CA PHE A 241 -3.08 3.19 -13.53
C PHE A 241 -4.37 3.01 -14.34
N ILE A 242 -5.10 4.09 -14.65
CA ILE A 242 -6.32 4.00 -15.46
C ILE A 242 -6.02 3.43 -16.84
N ALA A 243 -4.91 3.84 -17.48
CA ALA A 243 -4.56 3.34 -18.80
C ALA A 243 -4.21 1.84 -18.85
N THR A 244 -3.92 1.22 -17.70
CA THR A 244 -3.76 -0.24 -17.61
C THR A 244 -5.09 -1.01 -17.52
N LEU A 245 -6.21 -0.31 -17.33
CA LEU A 245 -7.55 -0.89 -17.31
C LEU A 245 -8.10 -1.04 -18.74
N PRO A 246 -9.01 -1.98 -18.99
CA PRO A 246 -9.70 -2.06 -20.26
C PRO A 246 -10.41 -0.74 -20.57
N PRO A 247 -10.39 -0.26 -21.83
CA PRO A 247 -11.17 0.90 -22.24
C PRO A 247 -12.64 0.71 -21.86
N SER A 248 -13.16 1.60 -21.02
CA SER A 248 -14.48 1.45 -20.41
C SER A 248 -15.28 2.73 -20.58
N ALA A 249 -16.41 2.61 -21.28
CA ALA A 249 -17.38 3.70 -21.41
C ALA A 249 -17.94 4.15 -20.06
N GLU A 250 -17.90 3.31 -19.03
CA GLU A 250 -18.35 3.63 -17.67
C GLU A 250 -17.48 4.70 -17.00
N LEU A 251 -16.17 4.71 -17.26
CA LEU A 251 -15.26 5.67 -16.63
C LEU A 251 -15.22 7.01 -17.36
N LEU A 252 -15.66 7.07 -18.64
CA LEU A 252 -15.56 8.27 -19.46
C LEU A 252 -16.26 9.50 -18.85
N PRO A 253 -17.49 9.41 -18.30
CA PRO A 253 -18.14 10.56 -17.67
C PRO A 253 -17.34 11.08 -16.47
N LEU A 254 -16.70 10.18 -15.72
CA LEU A 254 -15.86 10.56 -14.58
C LEU A 254 -14.56 11.23 -15.03
N VAL A 255 -13.93 10.71 -16.10
CA VAL A 255 -12.74 11.34 -16.73
C VAL A 255 -13.07 12.74 -17.24
N GLN A 256 -14.25 12.94 -17.83
CA GLN A 256 -14.71 14.25 -18.30
C GLN A 256 -14.95 15.23 -17.14
N SER A 257 -15.38 14.73 -15.98
CA SER A 257 -15.63 15.55 -14.80
C SER A 257 -14.36 15.88 -13.99
N VAL A 258 -13.19 15.35 -14.35
CA VAL A 258 -11.92 15.66 -13.66
C VAL A 258 -11.64 17.16 -13.76
N HIS A 259 -11.42 17.80 -12.62
CA HIS A 259 -11.19 19.24 -12.57
C HIS A 259 -9.90 19.64 -13.29
N LEU A 260 -9.96 20.76 -14.02
CA LEU A 260 -8.89 21.24 -14.89
C LEU A 260 -7.54 21.37 -14.19
N ASN A 261 -7.51 21.91 -12.96
CA ASN A 261 -6.27 22.07 -12.20
C ASN A 261 -5.47 20.75 -12.10
N TYR A 262 -6.12 19.60 -11.95
CA TYR A 262 -5.43 18.30 -11.91
C TYR A 262 -4.90 17.88 -13.27
N ILE A 263 -5.67 18.12 -14.33
CA ILE A 263 -5.25 17.84 -15.70
C ILE A 263 -4.00 18.67 -16.03
N THR A 264 -3.95 19.93 -15.60
CA THR A 264 -2.82 20.84 -15.86
C THR A 264 -1.53 20.48 -15.09
N GLU A 265 -1.63 19.71 -14.01
CA GLU A 265 -0.47 19.20 -13.28
C GLU A 265 0.13 17.93 -13.92
N LEU A 266 -0.58 17.30 -14.86
CA LEU A 266 -0.12 16.05 -15.48
C LEU A 266 1.09 16.28 -16.39
N HIS A 267 2.06 15.37 -16.33
CA HIS A 267 3.15 15.33 -17.29
C HIS A 267 2.64 14.97 -18.69
N LYS A 268 3.34 15.41 -19.74
CA LYS A 268 2.98 15.14 -21.16
C LYS A 268 2.66 13.68 -21.42
N ASP A 269 3.48 12.79 -20.86
CA ASP A 269 3.33 11.36 -21.08
C ASP A 269 2.06 10.80 -20.43
N SER A 270 1.62 11.38 -19.31
CA SER A 270 0.37 11.02 -18.64
C SER A 270 -0.85 11.45 -19.46
N LEU A 271 -0.83 12.66 -20.01
CA LEU A 271 -1.88 13.16 -20.92
C LEU A 271 -1.99 12.28 -22.17
N LYS A 272 -0.86 11.99 -22.83
CA LYS A 272 -0.81 11.10 -24.00
C LYS A 272 -1.33 9.70 -23.70
N THR A 273 -1.00 9.18 -22.52
CA THR A 273 -1.44 7.88 -22.04
C THR A 273 -2.96 7.83 -21.90
N MET A 274 -3.56 8.86 -21.29
CA MET A 274 -5.02 9.00 -21.17
C MET A 274 -5.69 9.19 -22.52
N LEU A 275 -5.19 10.07 -23.39
CA LEU A 275 -5.72 10.27 -24.76
C LEU A 275 -5.72 8.96 -25.55
N THR A 276 -4.63 8.19 -25.46
CA THR A 276 -4.52 6.88 -26.13
C THR A 276 -5.53 5.88 -25.56
N TRP A 277 -5.75 5.89 -24.25
CA TRP A 277 -6.73 5.04 -23.59
C TRP A 277 -8.17 5.42 -23.97
N MET A 278 -8.51 6.71 -23.99
CA MET A 278 -9.84 7.22 -24.37
C MET A 278 -10.18 6.90 -25.82
N ARG A 279 -9.24 7.06 -26.77
CA ARG A 279 -9.45 6.71 -28.19
C ARG A 279 -9.71 5.22 -28.43
N LYS A 280 -9.31 4.35 -27.50
CA LYS A 280 -9.60 2.91 -27.56
C LYS A 280 -10.96 2.56 -26.96
N SER A 281 -11.60 3.47 -26.24
CA SER A 281 -12.95 3.28 -25.70
C SER A 281 -13.95 3.46 -26.83
N HIS A 282 -14.96 2.59 -26.93
CA HIS A 282 -15.97 2.66 -27.99
C HIS A 282 -17.35 3.02 -27.43
N PRO A 283 -18.05 4.03 -28.00
CA PRO A 283 -17.55 4.96 -29.01
C PRO A 283 -16.49 5.89 -28.41
N ALA A 284 -15.54 6.34 -29.22
CA ALA A 284 -14.56 7.34 -28.79
C ALA A 284 -15.30 8.66 -28.52
N PRO A 285 -15.22 9.22 -27.31
CA PRO A 285 -15.91 10.47 -26.98
C PRO A 285 -15.11 11.65 -27.57
N GLU A 286 -15.42 12.03 -28.81
CA GLU A 286 -14.65 13.06 -29.51
C GLU A 286 -14.69 14.43 -28.82
N ASP A 287 -15.75 14.73 -28.08
CA ASP A 287 -15.86 15.90 -27.23
C ASP A 287 -14.85 15.87 -26.06
N VAL A 288 -14.73 14.73 -25.38
CA VAL A 288 -13.79 14.56 -24.26
C VAL A 288 -12.34 14.50 -24.76
N ILE A 289 -12.11 13.84 -25.90
CA ILE A 289 -10.78 13.79 -26.53
C ILE A 289 -10.36 15.20 -26.94
N GLN A 290 -11.23 15.95 -27.62
CA GLN A 290 -10.94 17.33 -28.02
C GLN A 290 -10.65 18.22 -26.81
N LEU A 291 -11.43 18.10 -25.74
CA LEU A 291 -11.20 18.85 -24.49
C LEU A 291 -9.79 18.62 -23.94
N TRP A 292 -9.34 17.36 -23.89
CA TRP A 292 -8.01 17.01 -23.40
C TRP A 292 -6.88 17.38 -24.37
N GLU A 293 -7.12 17.34 -25.68
CA GLU A 293 -6.18 17.80 -26.71
C GLU A 293 -6.00 19.32 -26.67
N ASP A 294 -7.10 20.07 -26.48
CA ASP A 294 -7.06 21.52 -26.31
C ASP A 294 -6.22 21.88 -25.08
N TYR A 295 -6.39 21.16 -23.96
CA TYR A 295 -5.54 21.34 -22.79
C TYR A 295 -4.05 21.06 -23.05
N GLU A 296 -3.73 19.99 -23.81
CA GLU A 296 -2.34 19.75 -24.23
C GLU A 296 -1.82 20.92 -25.08
N TYR A 297 -2.60 21.40 -26.04
CA TYR A 297 -2.18 22.47 -26.94
C TYR A 297 -1.95 23.82 -26.22
N PHE A 298 -2.89 24.26 -25.39
CA PHE A 298 -2.82 25.56 -24.70
C PHE A 298 -1.66 25.64 -23.71
N PHE A 299 -1.46 24.60 -22.89
CA PHE A 299 -0.47 24.63 -21.81
C PHE A 299 0.97 24.54 -22.30
N PHE A 300 1.21 23.84 -23.42
CA PHE A 300 2.54 23.72 -24.02
C PHE A 300 2.99 25.01 -24.74
N ILE A 301 2.06 25.81 -25.26
CA ILE A 301 2.40 27.12 -25.86
C ILE A 301 2.61 28.19 -24.78
N GLU A 302 1.83 28.21 -23.70
CA GLU A 302 1.96 29.24 -22.65
C GLU A 302 3.19 29.06 -21.75
N ARG A 303 3.65 27.84 -21.48
CA ARG A 303 4.89 27.60 -20.70
C ARG A 303 6.17 28.05 -21.42
N GLU A 304 6.17 28.09 -22.75
CA GLU A 304 7.28 28.68 -23.51
C GLU A 304 7.19 30.21 -23.58
N ALA A 305 6.07 30.82 -23.15
CA ALA A 305 5.80 32.24 -23.41
C ALA A 305 5.74 33.17 -22.18
N ILE A 306 5.21 32.80 -20.99
CA ILE A 306 4.97 33.79 -19.90
C ILE A 306 5.05 33.18 -18.48
N PRO A 307 5.57 33.89 -17.44
CA PRO A 307 5.61 33.39 -16.06
C PRO A 307 4.25 33.39 -15.33
N SER A 308 4.23 32.66 -14.21
CA SER A 308 3.15 32.02 -13.44
C SER A 308 1.86 32.77 -12.96
N PRO A 309 1.65 34.11 -12.97
CA PRO A 309 0.43 34.66 -12.34
C PRO A 309 -0.86 34.62 -13.18
N PHE A 310 -0.79 34.27 -14.48
CA PHE A 310 -1.93 34.44 -15.40
C PHE A 310 -2.93 33.28 -15.46
N LEU A 311 -2.61 32.12 -14.89
CA LEU A 311 -3.49 30.94 -14.90
C LEU A 311 -4.80 31.13 -14.11
N LEU A 312 -4.86 32.14 -13.22
CA LEU A 312 -6.04 32.41 -12.39
C LEU A 312 -7.19 33.13 -13.08
N ALA A 313 -6.95 33.77 -14.24
CA ALA A 313 -8.00 34.51 -14.93
C ALA A 313 -8.94 33.59 -15.73
N PHE A 314 -8.48 32.39 -16.11
CA PHE A 314 -9.18 31.53 -17.07
C PHE A 314 -10.14 30.49 -16.48
N SER A 315 -10.04 30.18 -15.18
CA SER A 315 -11.05 29.36 -14.48
C SER A 315 -12.46 29.98 -14.53
N SER A 316 -12.53 31.30 -14.71
CA SER A 316 -13.78 32.05 -14.80
C SER A 316 -14.46 32.03 -16.19
N PHE A 317 -13.78 31.52 -17.22
CA PHE A 317 -14.30 31.57 -18.60
C PHE A 317 -15.03 30.30 -19.05
N PHE A 318 -14.88 29.19 -18.31
CA PHE A 318 -15.48 27.88 -18.62
C PHE A 318 -16.37 27.31 -17.50
N ALA A 319 -16.73 28.12 -16.50
CA ALA A 319 -17.70 27.79 -15.44
C ALA A 319 -19.15 28.07 -15.89
#